data_AF-E0RVZ3-F1
#
_entry.id   AF-E0RVZ3-F1
#
_cell.length_a   1.000
_cell.length_b   1.000
_cell.length_c   1.000
_cell.angle_alpha   90.00
_cell.angle_beta   90.00
_cell.angle_gamma   90.00
#
_symmetry.space_group_name_H-M   'P 1'
#
loop_
_entity.id
_entity.type
_entity.pdbx_description
1 polymer ?
#
loop_
_entity_poly.entity_id
_entity_poly.type
_entity_poly.pdbx_seq_one_letter_code
_entity_poly.pdbx_strand_id
1 'polypeptide(L)'
;MIIKIAEYECTECWDGVFYKKLSDYPNITEWEIQTVYDFINYEKQNGRACSVEADDSILKKIEEYRKIYDVRHSILIMIVRTSGVGQRKCMNL
;
A
#
# COMPACT_ATOMS: atom_id res chain seq x y z
N MET A 1 6.61 -10.93 -4.83
CA MET A 1 7.21 -9.66 -5.26
C MET A 1 7.88 -9.02 -4.06
N ILE A 2 9.09 -8.49 -4.20
CA ILE A 2 9.82 -7.84 -3.10
C ILE A 2 9.88 -6.35 -3.39
N ILE A 3 9.50 -5.52 -2.43
CA ILE A 3 9.58 -4.07 -2.53
C ILE A 3 10.79 -3.65 -1.70
N LYS A 4 11.84 -3.16 -2.35
CA LYS A 4 13.05 -2.68 -1.70
C LYS A 4 13.05 -1.17 -1.65
N ILE A 5 13.09 -0.60 -0.45
CA ILE A 5 13.16 0.85 -0.24
C ILE A 5 14.51 1.16 0.37
N ALA A 6 15.38 1.80 -0.41
CA ALA A 6 16.72 2.22 0.02
C ALA A 6 17.18 3.42 -0.81
N GLU A 7 18.42 3.86 -0.60
CA GLU A 7 19.07 4.87 -1.42
C GLU A 7 19.46 4.28 -2.79
N TYR A 8 18.62 4.52 -3.80
CA TYR A 8 18.84 4.07 -5.18
C TYR A 8 18.95 5.27 -6.13
N GLU A 9 19.60 5.07 -7.28
CA GLU A 9 19.73 6.12 -8.30
C GLU A 9 18.39 6.39 -9.02
N CYS A 10 17.61 5.35 -9.28
CA CYS A 10 16.31 5.41 -9.96
C CYS A 10 15.28 4.45 -9.35
N THR A 11 14.00 4.64 -9.69
CA THR A 11 12.93 3.68 -9.36
C THR A 11 12.73 2.73 -10.53
N GLU A 12 12.91 1.43 -10.32
CA GLU A 12 12.75 0.42 -11.35
C GLU A 12 12.19 -0.89 -10.81
N CYS A 13 11.60 -1.69 -11.70
CA CYS A 13 11.10 -3.02 -11.39
C CYS A 13 11.90 -4.06 -12.18
N TRP A 14 12.67 -4.89 -11.49
CA TRP A 14 13.53 -5.89 -12.11
C TRP A 14 13.41 -7.22 -11.39
N ASP A 15 13.19 -8.30 -12.16
CA ASP A 15 13.13 -9.69 -11.68
C ASP A 15 12.19 -9.92 -10.47
N GLY A 16 11.01 -9.26 -10.49
CA GLY A 16 10.04 -9.35 -9.39
C GLY A 16 10.45 -8.61 -8.11
N VAL A 17 11.48 -7.76 -8.20
CA VAL A 17 11.90 -6.80 -7.19
C VAL A 17 11.58 -5.38 -7.65
N PHE A 18 10.84 -4.64 -6.83
CA PHE A 18 10.53 -3.24 -7.04
C PHE A 18 11.48 -2.39 -6.21
N TYR A 19 12.44 -1.75 -6.86
CA TYR A 19 13.39 -0.83 -6.26
C TYR A 19 12.76 0.55 -6.21
N LYS A 20 12.35 0.98 -5.03
CA LYS A 20 11.75 2.28 -4.82
C LYS A 20 12.81 3.26 -4.32
N LYS A 21 13.12 4.28 -5.14
CA LYS A 21 13.87 5.45 -4.71
C LYS A 21 12.95 6.38 -3.92
N LEU A 22 13.42 6.83 -2.76
CA LEU A 22 12.78 7.89 -1.99
C LEU A 22 13.28 9.26 -2.45
N SER A 23 12.40 10.25 -2.41
CA SER A 23 12.76 11.63 -2.78
C SER A 23 13.64 12.31 -1.72
N ASP A 24 13.52 11.91 -0.45
CA ASP A 24 14.22 12.50 0.71
C ASP A 24 14.79 11.40 1.64
N TYR A 25 15.53 10.43 1.09
CA TYR A 25 16.09 9.33 1.91
C TYR A 25 16.96 9.88 3.07
N PRO A 26 16.85 9.33 4.30
CA PRO A 26 16.08 8.16 4.74
C PRO A 26 14.63 8.48 5.16
N ASN A 27 14.13 9.69 4.92
CA ASN A 27 12.74 10.03 5.16
C ASN A 27 11.85 9.49 4.04
N ILE A 28 10.82 8.74 4.46
CA ILE A 28 9.70 8.37 3.61
C ILE A 28 8.51 9.28 3.93
N THR A 29 7.85 9.78 2.88
CA THR A 29 6.64 10.60 3.01
C THR A 29 5.38 9.72 3.06
N GLU A 30 4.29 10.23 3.63
CA GLU A 30 3.01 9.51 3.67
C GLU A 30 2.52 9.09 2.27
N TRP A 31 2.70 9.96 1.27
CA TRP A 31 2.34 9.70 -0.12
C TRP A 31 3.13 8.54 -0.74
N GLU A 32 4.43 8.42 -0.42
CA GLU A 32 5.26 7.29 -0.86
C GLU A 32 4.81 5.99 -0.18
N ILE A 33 4.48 6.03 1.11
CA ILE A 33 3.92 4.87 1.84
C ILE A 33 2.60 4.44 1.19
N GLN A 34 1.68 5.36 0.91
CA GLN A 34 0.42 5.06 0.23
C GLN A 34 0.65 4.37 -1.11
N THR A 35 1.57 4.90 -1.92
CA THR A 35 1.91 4.30 -3.23
C THR A 35 2.40 2.86 -3.09
N VAL A 36 3.22 2.58 -2.08
CA VAL A 36 3.68 1.21 -1.77
C VAL A 36 2.50 0.32 -1.38
N TYR A 37 1.58 0.80 -0.54
CA TYR A 37 0.38 0.05 -0.16
C TYR A 37 -0.57 -0.21 -1.32
N ASP A 38 -0.78 0.77 -2.19
CA ASP A 38 -1.61 0.64 -3.39
C ASP A 38 -1.04 -0.45 -4.31
N PHE A 39 0.28 -0.49 -4.46
CA PHE A 39 0.97 -1.54 -5.20
C PHE A 39 0.79 -2.93 -4.56
N ILE A 40 0.96 -3.03 -3.24
CA ILE A 40 0.73 -4.28 -2.49
C ILE A 40 -0.72 -4.76 -2.65
N ASN A 41 -1.68 -3.84 -2.54
CA ASN A 41 -3.10 -4.16 -2.69
C ASN A 41 -3.44 -4.61 -4.11
N TYR A 42 -2.86 -3.97 -5.12
CA TYR A 42 -3.01 -4.36 -6.51
C TYR A 42 -2.48 -5.78 -6.75
N GLU A 43 -1.27 -6.09 -6.29
CA GLU A 43 -0.69 -7.44 -6.44
C GLU A 43 -1.50 -8.49 -5.66
N LYS A 44 -1.99 -8.14 -4.47
CA LYS A 44 -2.86 -9.02 -3.67
C LYS A 44 -4.18 -9.33 -4.37
N GLN A 45 -4.79 -8.34 -5.03
CA GLN A 45 -5.99 -8.56 -5.86
C GLN A 45 -5.71 -9.48 -7.05
N ASN A 46 -4.47 -9.48 -7.54
CA ASN A 46 -3.99 -10.39 -8.58
C ASN A 46 -3.46 -11.73 -8.03
N GLY A 47 -3.66 -12.02 -6.74
CA GLY A 47 -3.30 -13.29 -6.10
C GLY A 47 -1.80 -13.47 -5.81
N ARG A 48 -1.01 -12.40 -5.85
CA ARG A 48 0.43 -12.42 -5.58
C ARG A 48 0.75 -11.88 -4.19
N ALA A 49 1.77 -12.47 -3.56
CA ALA A 49 2.26 -12.03 -2.25
C ALA A 49 3.40 -11.01 -2.42
N CYS A 50 3.35 -9.94 -1.61
CA CYS A 50 4.37 -8.89 -1.56
C CYS A 50 5.07 -8.87 -0.21
N SER A 51 6.39 -8.68 -0.23
CA SER A 51 7.23 -8.49 0.94
C SER A 51 7.93 -7.14 0.83
N VAL A 52 8.06 -6.39 1.93
CA VAL A 52 8.73 -5.08 1.95
C VAL A 52 10.05 -5.22 2.73
N GLU A 53 11.15 -4.82 2.11
CA GLU A 53 12.49 -4.74 2.69
C GLU A 53 12.95 -3.28 2.68
N ALA A 54 13.26 -2.73 3.84
CA ALA A 54 13.71 -1.35 4.00
C ALA A 54 14.53 -1.23 5.29
N ASP A 55 15.16 -0.07 5.49
CA ASP A 55 15.83 0.24 6.76
C ASP A 55 14.84 0.32 7.94
N ASP A 56 15.32 0.04 9.15
CA ASP A 56 14.52 0.04 10.39
C ASP A 56 13.76 1.35 10.62
N SER A 57 14.34 2.49 10.25
CA SER A 57 13.71 3.81 10.37
C SER A 57 12.48 3.94 9.46
N ILE A 58 12.56 3.41 8.25
CA ILE A 58 11.49 3.41 7.24
C ILE A 58 10.42 2.38 7.63
N LEU A 59 10.83 1.18 8.05
CA LEU A 59 9.91 0.14 8.53
C LEU A 59 9.06 0.64 9.71
N LYS A 60 9.66 1.36 10.67
CA LYS A 60 8.91 2.00 11.76
C LYS A 60 7.87 2.99 11.26
N LYS A 61 8.23 3.87 10.32
CA LYS A 61 7.28 4.83 9.72
C LYS A 61 6.14 4.13 8.97
N ILE A 62 6.44 3.06 8.23
CA ILE A 62 5.43 2.25 7.54
C ILE A 62 4.47 1.60 8.54
N GLU A 63 4.99 1.07 9.65
CA GLU A 63 4.19 0.44 10.71
C GLU A 63 3.33 1.46 11.48
N GLU A 64 3.86 2.66 11.76
CA GLU A 64 3.08 3.77 12.31
C GLU A 64 1.95 4.18 11.36
N TYR A 65 2.26 4.32 10.07
CA TYR A 65 1.27 4.63 9.04
C TYR A 65 0.20 3.55 8.94
N ARG A 66 0.57 2.27 9.04
CA ARG A 66 -0.34 1.13 9.01
C ARG A 66 -1.42 1.22 10.09
N LYS A 67 -1.04 1.58 11.31
CA LYS A 67 -1.99 1.74 12.44
C LYS A 67 -3.02 2.83 12.13
N ILE A 68 -2.58 3.94 11.56
CA ILE A 68 -3.47 5.04 11.18
C ILE A 68 -4.37 4.64 10.01
N TYR A 69 -3.82 3.92 9.02
CA TYR A 69 -4.54 3.48 7.84
C TYR A 69 -5.62 2.44 8.16
N ASP A 70 -5.35 1.48 9.04
CA ASP A 70 -6.33 0.46 9.45
C ASP A 70 -7.54 1.10 10.15
N VAL A 71 -7.29 2.08 11.03
CA VAL A 71 -8.35 2.88 11.67
C VAL A 71 -9.14 3.67 10.62
N ARG A 72 -8.47 4.33 9.68
CA ARG A 72 -9.13 5.08 8.60
C ARG A 72 -9.93 4.18 7.67
N HIS A 73 -9.43 3.00 7.34
CA HIS A 73 -10.12 2.03 6.49
C HIS A 73 -11.37 1.47 7.19
N SER A 74 -11.28 1.21 8.49
CA SER A 74 -12.44 0.81 9.30
C SER A 74 -13.51 1.91 9.36
N ILE A 75 -13.10 3.18 9.50
CA ILE A 75 -14.04 4.33 9.49
C ILE A 75 -14.62 4.53 8.08
N LEU A 76 -13.81 4.43 7.03
CA LEU A 76 -14.27 4.57 5.65
C LEU A 76 -15.26 3.46 5.27
N ILE A 77 -15.00 2.21 5.66
CA ILE A 77 -15.96 1.11 5.50
C ILE A 77 -17.25 1.41 6.26
N MET A 78 -17.19 1.95 7.48
CA MET A 78 -18.41 2.34 8.20
C MET A 78 -19.17 3.46 7.49
N ILE A 79 -18.51 4.51 7.01
CA ILE A 79 -19.15 5.62 6.28
C ILE A 79 -19.74 5.14 4.94
N VAL A 80 -19.02 4.30 4.19
CA VAL A 80 -19.51 3.75 2.92
C VAL A 80 -20.67 2.76 3.16
N ARG A 81 -20.64 1.99 4.25
CA ARG A 81 -21.75 1.12 4.65
C ARG A 81 -23.00 1.89 5.07
N THR A 82 -22.84 3.02 5.75
CA THR A 82 -23.98 3.88 6.15
C THR A 82 -24.49 4.74 4.99
N SER A 83 -23.68 4.99 3.97
CA SER A 83 -24.05 5.77 2.78
C SER A 83 -24.57 4.92 1.61
N GLY A 84 -24.64 3.60 1.77
CA GLY A 84 -25.07 2.65 0.75
C GLY A 84 -26.59 2.48 0.66
N VAL A 85 -27.26 3.47 0.08
CA VAL A 85 -28.58 3.31 -0.56
C VAL A 85 -28.46 2.35 -1.73
N GLY A 86 -29.26 1.26 -1.72
CA GLY A 86 -29.71 0.58 -2.93
C GLY A 86 -28.95 -0.68 -3.37
N GLN A 87 -29.36 -1.83 -2.85
CA GLN A 87 -29.20 -3.11 -3.56
C GLN A 87 -29.91 -3.02 -4.93
N ARG A 88 -29.17 -2.88 -6.02
CA ARG A 88 -29.67 -3.16 -7.38
C ARG A 88 -29.08 -4.48 -7.89
N LYS A 89 -29.85 -5.54 -7.66
CA LYS A 89 -30.31 -6.55 -8.62
C LYS A 89 -29.29 -6.99 -9.69
N CYS A 90 -28.77 -8.20 -9.54
CA CYS A 90 -28.56 -9.12 -10.67
C CYS A 90 -29.32 -10.40 -10.37
N MET A 91 -30.57 -10.39 -10.84
CA MET A 91 -31.33 -11.59 -11.13
C MET A 91 -30.72 -12.17 -12.38
N ASN A 92 -30.12 -13.36 -12.30
CA ASN A 92 -29.86 -14.17 -13.48
C ASN A 92 -30.57 -15.50 -13.30
N LEU A 93 -31.33 -15.78 -14.35
CA LEU A 93 -32.21 -16.91 -14.64
C LEU A 93 -31.59 -18.28 -14.34
#